data_AF-F5VGA5-F1
#
_entry.id   AF-F5VGA5-F1
#
_cell.length_a   1.000
_cell.length_b   1.000
_cell.length_c   1.000
_cell.angle_alpha   90.00
_cell.angle_beta   90.00
_cell.angle_gamma   90.00
#
_symmetry.space_group_name_H-M   'P 1'
#
loop_
_entity.id
_entity.type
_entity.pdbx_description
1 polymer ?
#
loop_
_entity_poly.entity_id
_entity_poly.type
_entity_poly.pdbx_seq_one_letter_code
_entity_poly.pdbx_strand_id
1 'polypeptide(L)'
;MNSLKRNGYDFCKWYKEPSACHDCALIGNQDNGWGKGIYKVKDVPTIPVHPNCRCAVGAYWVDKKNNLYETPNYNEQSEESGRVKKVQENNTAKLNRLFNSLNIKTAKVDDIIELGNAFNKEYNIRDNLEDKSYISNALSKYRDVGEDILEKSWAKGSNRQIKNDLKQAFSHYPKEWSEYLDDEYMLAGKDKDRGFYMRWYATPNGNTKTPTWLVRGNRLREGVTMDQYNKFGEDLHNGKYNSVYSTGKRKTTVWHEIGHFVEEHNKDTLRISKEFVSRRTKGEREVRLNEIFPGFGYKDNDVTLKDDFISPYIGKQYSDASEVLSIGLESIFEPGEGQLKSISKEYNFVKITEDEEYFNLILGILLKG
;
A
#
# COMPACT_ATOMS: atom_id res chain seq x y z
N MET A 1 -3.74 -15.77 30.04
CA MET A 1 -3.39 -14.33 30.00
C MET A 1 -3.32 -13.74 28.60
N ASN A 2 -2.86 -14.48 27.59
CA ASN A 2 -2.75 -13.98 26.21
C ASN A 2 -4.06 -13.43 25.62
N SER A 3 -5.22 -13.96 26.02
CA SER A 3 -6.53 -13.40 25.64
C SER A 3 -6.75 -11.99 26.20
N LEU A 4 -6.36 -11.73 27.46
CA LEU A 4 -6.50 -10.40 28.08
C LEU A 4 -5.57 -9.37 27.42
N LYS A 5 -4.32 -9.77 27.13
CA LYS A 5 -3.34 -8.94 26.40
C LYS A 5 -3.82 -8.63 24.98
N ARG A 6 -4.36 -9.62 24.26
CA ARG A 6 -4.90 -9.46 22.91
C ARG A 6 -6.09 -8.50 22.86
N ASN A 7 -6.91 -8.50 23.91
CA ASN A 7 -8.04 -7.58 24.05
C ASN A 7 -7.67 -6.26 24.74
N GLY A 8 -6.37 -5.99 24.93
CA GLY A 8 -5.86 -4.70 25.40
C GLY A 8 -5.99 -4.41 26.89
N TYR A 9 -6.28 -5.39 27.76
CA TYR A 9 -6.41 -5.15 29.21
C TYR A 9 -5.05 -5.22 29.94
N ASP A 10 -4.70 -4.17 30.70
CA ASP A 10 -3.51 -4.15 31.58
C ASP A 10 -3.78 -4.75 32.96
N PHE A 11 -5.02 -4.73 33.43
CA PHE A 11 -5.42 -5.25 34.74
C PHE A 11 -6.36 -6.45 34.66
N CYS A 12 -6.22 -7.33 35.63
CA CYS A 12 -7.06 -8.51 35.79
C CYS A 12 -7.32 -8.81 37.27
N LYS A 13 -8.41 -9.56 37.52
CA LYS A 13 -8.79 -9.99 38.85
C LYS A 13 -8.77 -11.51 38.96
N TRP A 14 -8.20 -11.99 40.04
CA TRP A 14 -8.22 -13.39 40.45
C TRP A 14 -9.53 -13.73 41.15
N TYR A 15 -10.25 -14.70 40.59
CA TYR A 15 -11.47 -15.26 41.15
C TYR A 15 -11.14 -16.62 41.76
N LYS A 16 -11.02 -16.67 43.08
CA LYS A 16 -10.82 -17.91 43.82
C LYS A 16 -12.14 -18.67 43.95
N GLU A 17 -12.09 -19.99 43.83
CA GLU A 17 -13.24 -20.83 44.15
C GLU A 17 -13.53 -20.80 45.67
N PRO A 18 -14.77 -21.08 46.12
CA PRO A 18 -15.13 -21.01 47.54
C PRO A 18 -14.26 -21.89 48.47
N SER A 19 -13.81 -23.04 47.98
CA SER A 19 -12.94 -23.99 48.68
C SER A 19 -11.48 -23.91 48.23
N ALA A 20 -11.03 -22.75 47.77
CA ALA A 20 -9.67 -22.59 47.26
C ALA A 20 -8.63 -23.07 48.28
N CYS A 21 -7.60 -23.77 47.78
CA CYS A 21 -6.46 -24.18 48.61
C CYS A 21 -5.76 -22.97 49.23
N HIS A 22 -4.89 -23.23 50.21
CA HIS A 22 -4.14 -22.17 50.89
C HIS A 22 -3.43 -21.23 49.91
N ASP A 23 -2.74 -21.77 48.90
CA ASP A 23 -1.98 -20.98 47.93
C ASP A 23 -2.87 -20.10 47.04
N CYS A 24 -3.96 -20.65 46.51
CA CYS A 24 -4.93 -19.90 45.71
C CYS A 24 -5.67 -18.84 46.55
N ALA A 25 -5.90 -19.11 47.83
CA ALA A 25 -6.49 -18.16 48.75
C ALA A 25 -5.53 -16.99 49.05
N LEU A 26 -4.21 -17.26 49.16
CA LEU A 26 -3.20 -16.21 49.29
C LEU A 26 -3.19 -15.30 48.07
N ILE A 27 -3.16 -15.86 46.85
CA ILE A 27 -3.19 -15.09 45.60
C ILE A 27 -4.47 -14.25 45.50
N GLY A 28 -5.64 -14.86 45.74
CA GLY A 28 -6.92 -14.15 45.65
C GLY A 28 -7.13 -13.07 46.73
N ASN A 29 -6.40 -13.12 47.84
CA ASN A 29 -6.51 -12.17 48.94
C ASN A 29 -5.39 -11.11 48.96
N GLN A 30 -4.32 -11.32 48.20
CA GLN A 30 -3.19 -10.40 48.13
C GLN A 30 -3.65 -9.05 47.56
N ASP A 31 -3.27 -7.96 48.22
CA ASP A 31 -3.49 -6.61 47.71
C ASP A 31 -2.17 -6.06 47.17
N ASN A 32 -2.13 -5.84 45.85
CA ASN A 32 -0.95 -5.30 45.16
C ASN A 32 -1.02 -3.77 45.00
N GLY A 33 -1.87 -3.08 45.77
CA GLY A 33 -2.09 -1.64 45.70
C GLY A 33 -3.24 -1.23 44.76
N TRP A 34 -3.98 -2.20 44.22
CA TRP A 34 -5.16 -2.00 43.38
C TRP A 34 -6.42 -2.68 43.93
N GLY A 35 -6.33 -3.28 45.12
CA GLY A 35 -7.37 -4.06 45.76
C GLY A 35 -7.08 -5.56 45.74
N LYS A 36 -7.81 -6.29 46.59
CA LYS A 36 -7.61 -7.73 46.82
C LYS A 36 -7.80 -8.54 45.53
N GLY A 37 -6.78 -9.32 45.19
CA GLY A 37 -6.73 -10.22 44.04
C GLY A 37 -6.61 -9.50 42.70
N ILE A 38 -6.24 -8.22 42.67
CA ILE A 38 -6.06 -7.44 41.43
C ILE A 38 -4.58 -7.36 41.08
N TYR A 39 -4.28 -7.68 39.82
CA TYR A 39 -2.92 -7.78 39.29
C TYR A 39 -2.83 -7.10 37.93
N LYS A 40 -1.64 -6.60 37.57
CA LYS A 40 -1.33 -6.38 36.16
C LYS A 40 -1.30 -7.72 35.42
N VAL A 41 -1.74 -7.75 34.18
CA VAL A 41 -1.84 -8.98 33.36
C VAL A 41 -0.47 -9.65 33.15
N LYS A 42 0.63 -8.90 33.28
CA LYS A 42 2.00 -9.45 33.23
C LYS A 42 2.45 -10.14 34.53
N ASP A 43 1.87 -9.77 35.68
CA ASP A 43 2.35 -10.17 37.01
C ASP A 43 1.43 -11.21 37.69
N VAL A 44 0.25 -11.48 37.11
CA VAL A 44 -0.70 -12.46 37.65
C VAL A 44 -0.17 -13.90 37.51
N PRO A 45 -0.32 -14.78 38.52
CA PRO A 45 0.06 -16.19 38.43
C PRO A 45 -0.70 -16.94 37.34
N THR A 46 -0.06 -17.94 36.72
CA THR A 46 -0.68 -18.72 35.63
C THR A 46 -1.63 -19.78 36.17
N ILE A 47 -2.82 -19.86 35.56
CA ILE A 47 -3.81 -20.90 35.86
C ILE A 47 -3.66 -22.06 34.87
N PRO A 48 -3.73 -23.33 35.32
CA PRO A 48 -3.90 -23.76 36.71
C PRO A 48 -2.61 -23.66 37.54
N VAL A 49 -2.69 -23.23 38.81
CA VAL A 49 -1.54 -23.12 39.73
C VAL A 49 -1.10 -24.49 40.27
N HIS A 50 -2.05 -25.42 40.38
CA HIS A 50 -1.83 -26.79 40.80
C HIS A 50 -2.83 -27.71 40.07
N PRO A 51 -2.58 -29.03 40.02
CA PRO A 51 -3.57 -29.99 39.51
C PRO A 51 -4.92 -29.79 40.22
N ASN A 52 -6.02 -29.80 39.46
CA ASN A 52 -7.40 -29.53 39.91
C ASN A 52 -7.73 -28.09 40.34
N CYS A 53 -6.87 -27.09 40.10
CA CYS A 53 -7.21 -25.69 40.34
C CYS A 53 -8.39 -25.24 39.45
N ARG A 54 -9.48 -24.76 40.07
CA ARG A 54 -10.65 -24.20 39.36
C ARG A 54 -10.80 -22.68 39.53
N CYS A 55 -9.75 -22.00 39.98
CA CYS A 55 -9.74 -20.54 40.01
C CYS A 55 -9.76 -19.98 38.58
N ALA A 56 -10.14 -18.71 38.43
CA ALA A 56 -10.20 -18.02 37.15
C ALA A 56 -9.55 -16.64 37.21
N VAL A 57 -9.11 -16.14 36.06
CA VAL A 57 -8.65 -14.74 35.91
C VAL A 57 -9.52 -14.05 34.86
N GLY A 58 -10.10 -12.91 35.23
CA GLY A 58 -10.92 -12.08 34.34
C GLY A 58 -10.34 -10.69 34.16
N ALA A 59 -10.71 -10.01 33.07
CA ALA A 59 -10.41 -8.60 32.87
C ALA A 59 -10.96 -7.77 34.04
N TYR A 60 -10.23 -6.76 34.49
CA TYR A 60 -10.67 -5.89 35.57
C TYR A 60 -10.35 -4.44 35.27
N TRP A 61 -11.26 -3.54 35.63
CA TRP A 61 -11.10 -2.10 35.44
C TRP A 61 -10.73 -1.44 36.76
N VAL A 62 -9.62 -0.70 36.77
CA VAL A 62 -9.17 0.09 37.92
C VAL A 62 -9.44 1.56 37.63
N ASP A 63 -10.26 2.19 38.48
CA ASP A 63 -10.61 3.60 38.34
C ASP A 63 -9.39 4.51 38.45
N LYS A 64 -9.37 5.58 37.64
CA LYS A 64 -8.31 6.61 37.63
C LYS A 64 -6.91 6.06 37.27
N LYS A 65 -6.83 4.94 36.54
CA LYS A 65 -5.59 4.36 35.99
C LYS A 65 -5.71 4.10 34.48
N ASN A 66 -4.58 4.01 33.79
CA ASN A 66 -4.54 3.50 32.42
C ASN A 66 -4.76 1.99 32.45
N ASN A 67 -5.86 1.51 31.85
CA ASN A 67 -6.23 0.09 31.83
C ASN A 67 -5.79 -0.62 30.54
N LEU A 68 -5.07 0.09 29.65
CA LEU A 68 -4.60 -0.44 28.37
C LEU A 68 -3.21 -1.07 28.50
N TYR A 69 -3.04 -2.28 27.96
CA TYR A 69 -1.77 -3.01 28.01
C TYR A 69 -0.71 -2.34 27.11
N GLU A 70 0.29 -1.70 27.71
CA GLU A 70 1.43 -1.11 27.00
C GLU A 70 2.52 -2.18 26.79
N THR A 71 2.90 -2.44 25.54
CA THR A 71 3.98 -3.39 25.22
C THR A 71 5.34 -2.77 25.55
N PRO A 72 6.17 -3.37 26.43
CA PRO A 72 7.48 -2.83 26.76
C PRO A 72 8.43 -2.84 25.56
N ASN A 73 9.05 -1.69 25.31
CA ASN A 73 10.09 -1.46 24.31
C ASN A 73 11.38 -2.15 24.77
N TYR A 74 11.70 -3.34 24.25
CA TYR A 74 12.90 -4.09 24.64
C TYR A 74 14.13 -3.60 23.87
N ASN A 75 14.72 -2.51 24.36
CA ASN A 75 16.12 -2.16 24.12
C ASN A 75 16.81 -2.05 25.48
N GLU A 76 17.37 -3.15 25.98
CA GLU A 76 18.51 -3.14 26.90
C GLU A 76 19.11 -4.55 26.93
N GLN A 77 20.36 -4.64 26.46
CA GLN A 77 21.19 -5.84 26.54
C GLN A 77 21.79 -5.96 27.94
N SER A 78 21.80 -7.17 28.51
CA SER A 78 22.98 -7.69 29.20
C SER A 78 22.95 -9.22 29.30
N GLU A 79 24.16 -9.75 29.39
CA GLU A 79 24.61 -11.09 29.03
C GLU A 79 24.33 -12.14 30.12
N GLU A 80 23.90 -13.34 29.75
CA GLU A 80 24.53 -14.60 30.22
C GLU A 80 23.90 -15.86 29.59
N SER A 81 24.79 -16.79 29.22
CA SER A 81 24.57 -18.25 29.11
C SER A 81 23.60 -18.79 28.05
N GLY A 82 24.17 -19.09 26.87
CA GLY A 82 24.25 -20.47 26.39
C GLY A 82 22.98 -21.32 26.36
N ARG A 83 22.01 -20.98 25.50
CA ARG A 83 21.15 -21.92 24.73
C ARG A 83 20.23 -21.11 23.82
N VAL A 84 20.57 -21.03 22.53
CA VAL A 84 19.70 -20.41 21.52
C VAL A 84 18.44 -21.27 21.39
N LYS A 85 17.39 -20.93 22.14
CA LYS A 85 16.03 -21.32 21.78
C LYS A 85 15.72 -20.57 20.49
N LYS A 86 15.50 -21.29 19.38
CA LYS A 86 14.83 -20.71 18.19
C LYS A 86 13.45 -20.26 18.64
N VAL A 87 13.34 -19.02 19.11
CA VAL A 87 12.06 -18.35 19.31
C VAL A 87 11.48 -18.19 17.92
N GLN A 88 10.31 -18.80 17.68
CA GLN A 88 9.58 -18.62 16.45
C GLN A 88 9.23 -17.13 16.33
N GLU A 89 9.86 -16.43 15.40
CA GLU A 89 9.63 -15.00 15.12
C GLU A 89 8.14 -14.83 14.84
N ASN A 90 7.45 -13.97 15.60
CA ASN A 90 6.05 -13.66 15.29
C ASN A 90 6.00 -12.77 14.04
N ASN A 91 4.88 -12.80 13.31
CA ASN A 91 4.76 -12.12 12.01
C ASN A 91 5.07 -10.63 12.11
N THR A 92 4.58 -9.95 13.15
CA THR A 92 4.86 -8.54 13.43
C THR A 92 6.36 -8.25 13.57
N ALA A 93 7.11 -9.05 14.34
CA ALA A 93 8.55 -8.86 14.52
C ALA A 93 9.31 -9.07 13.20
N LYS A 94 8.93 -10.10 12.43
CA LYS A 94 9.51 -10.36 11.10
C LYS A 94 9.29 -9.19 10.17
N LEU A 95 8.05 -8.70 10.08
CA LEU A 95 7.68 -7.57 9.25
C LEU A 95 8.44 -6.30 9.64
N ASN A 96 8.47 -5.96 10.93
CA ASN A 96 9.19 -4.78 11.42
C ASN A 96 10.69 -4.88 11.12
N ARG A 97 11.29 -6.06 11.30
CA ARG A 97 12.71 -6.31 10.96
C ARG A 97 12.96 -6.10 9.48
N LEU A 98 12.18 -6.74 8.61
CA LEU A 98 12.29 -6.61 7.16
C LEU A 98 12.12 -5.15 6.72
N PHE A 99 11.07 -4.49 7.22
CA PHE A 99 10.81 -3.09 6.91
C PHE A 99 11.98 -2.18 7.31
N ASN A 100 12.51 -2.33 8.52
CA ASN A 100 13.62 -1.50 8.98
C ASN A 100 14.96 -1.80 8.27
N SER A 101 15.22 -3.05 7.90
CA SER A 101 16.47 -3.42 7.22
C SER A 101 16.48 -3.15 5.71
N LEU A 102 15.31 -3.12 5.08
CA LEU A 102 15.22 -3.09 3.61
C LEU A 102 15.45 -1.67 3.09
N ASN A 103 16.43 -1.55 2.19
CA ASN A 103 16.71 -0.36 1.40
C ASN A 103 16.36 -0.65 -0.08
N ILE A 104 15.33 0.02 -0.60
CA ILE A 104 14.84 -0.23 -1.96
C ILE A 104 15.90 0.00 -3.04
N LYS A 105 16.86 0.90 -2.83
CA LYS A 105 17.95 1.18 -3.78
C LYS A 105 18.81 -0.04 -4.10
N THR A 106 18.95 -0.94 -3.15
CA THR A 106 19.80 -2.14 -3.26
C THR A 106 19.02 -3.44 -3.14
N ALA A 107 17.71 -3.37 -2.85
CA ALA A 107 16.86 -4.52 -2.69
C ALA A 107 16.70 -5.28 -4.01
N LYS A 108 16.63 -6.60 -3.90
CA LYS A 108 16.22 -7.50 -4.98
C LYS A 108 14.70 -7.64 -4.97
N VAL A 109 14.16 -8.08 -6.10
CA VAL A 109 12.74 -8.42 -6.26
C VAL A 109 12.24 -9.35 -5.13
N ASP A 110 13.00 -10.39 -4.81
CA ASP A 110 12.63 -11.37 -3.77
C ASP A 110 12.56 -10.74 -2.35
N ASP A 111 13.39 -9.73 -2.06
CA ASP A 111 13.36 -9.03 -0.76
C ASP A 111 12.05 -8.23 -0.61
N ILE A 112 11.60 -7.59 -1.70
CA ILE A 112 10.34 -6.83 -1.75
C ILE A 112 9.14 -7.77 -1.63
N ILE A 113 9.16 -8.91 -2.33
CA ILE A 113 8.12 -9.96 -2.21
C ILE A 113 8.08 -10.51 -0.79
N GLU A 114 9.23 -10.75 -0.16
CA GLU A 114 9.26 -11.25 1.23
C GLU A 114 8.65 -10.23 2.20
N LEU A 115 8.97 -8.95 2.03
CA LEU A 115 8.36 -7.87 2.81
C LEU A 115 6.85 -7.83 2.65
N GLY A 116 6.35 -7.86 1.41
CA GLY A 116 4.90 -7.84 1.16
C GLY A 116 4.17 -9.09 1.64
N ASN A 117 4.80 -10.26 1.58
CA ASN A 117 4.25 -11.49 2.16
C ASN A 117 4.16 -11.39 3.69
N ALA A 118 5.17 -10.83 4.36
CA ALA A 118 5.12 -10.59 5.79
C ALA A 118 4.00 -9.59 6.16
N PHE A 119 3.82 -8.54 5.35
CA PHE A 119 2.73 -7.58 5.51
C PHE A 119 1.36 -8.22 5.34
N ASN A 120 1.18 -8.99 4.26
CA ASN A 120 -0.07 -9.71 4.02
C ASN A 120 -0.40 -10.70 5.15
N LYS A 121 0.59 -11.42 5.70
CA LYS A 121 0.35 -12.35 6.82
C LYS A 121 -0.01 -11.67 8.13
N GLU A 122 0.49 -10.46 8.37
CA GLU A 122 0.17 -9.70 9.57
C GLU A 122 -1.22 -9.06 9.49
N TYR A 123 -1.56 -8.48 8.34
CA TYR A 123 -2.76 -7.68 8.14
C TYR A 123 -3.85 -8.38 7.33
N ASN A 124 -3.63 -9.59 6.87
CA ASN A 124 -4.57 -10.34 6.02
C ASN A 124 -5.14 -9.49 4.85
N ILE A 125 -4.26 -8.79 4.13
CA ILE A 125 -4.67 -7.87 3.05
C ILE A 125 -5.44 -8.62 1.95
N ARG A 126 -5.08 -9.88 1.70
CA ARG A 126 -5.77 -10.77 0.75
C ARG A 126 -7.29 -10.77 0.92
N ASP A 127 -7.76 -10.81 2.16
CA ASP A 127 -9.20 -10.92 2.47
C ASP A 127 -9.86 -9.54 2.66
N ASN A 128 -9.07 -8.46 2.61
CA ASN A 128 -9.51 -7.08 2.77
C ASN A 128 -9.19 -6.22 1.53
N LEU A 129 -9.10 -6.84 0.35
CA LEU A 129 -9.02 -6.09 -0.92
C LEU A 129 -10.23 -5.17 -1.07
N GLU A 130 -10.08 -4.09 -1.84
CA GLU A 130 -11.09 -3.02 -2.00
C GLU A 130 -11.34 -2.16 -0.75
N ASP A 131 -11.10 -2.65 0.47
CA ASP A 131 -11.22 -1.85 1.70
C ASP A 131 -10.02 -0.89 1.83
N LYS A 132 -10.13 0.21 1.11
CA LYS A 132 -9.11 1.26 1.01
C LYS A 132 -8.71 1.78 2.38
N SER A 133 -9.68 1.95 3.28
CA SER A 133 -9.46 2.45 4.64
C SER A 133 -8.68 1.43 5.48
N TYR A 134 -9.05 0.15 5.41
CA TYR A 134 -8.32 -0.92 6.08
C TYR A 134 -6.86 -0.99 5.62
N ILE A 135 -6.63 -1.00 4.31
CA ILE A 135 -5.30 -1.05 3.72
C ILE A 135 -4.49 0.20 4.11
N SER A 136 -5.09 1.39 4.05
CA SER A 136 -4.45 2.65 4.48
C SER A 136 -4.06 2.61 5.96
N ASN A 137 -4.92 2.08 6.83
CA ASN A 137 -4.66 1.95 8.27
C ASN A 137 -3.58 0.90 8.58
N ALA A 138 -3.44 -0.13 7.74
CA ALA A 138 -2.35 -1.10 7.86
C ALA A 138 -1.01 -0.46 7.43
N LEU A 139 -1.02 0.28 6.31
CA LEU A 139 0.16 1.00 5.81
C LEU A 139 0.60 2.13 6.76
N SER A 140 -0.34 2.82 7.41
CA SER A 140 -0.06 3.95 8.29
C SER A 140 0.78 3.61 9.53
N LYS A 141 0.93 2.32 9.84
CA LYS A 141 1.83 1.86 10.90
C LYS A 141 3.31 1.87 10.51
N TYR A 142 3.60 2.04 9.22
CA TYR A 142 4.94 1.96 8.64
C TYR A 142 5.33 3.21 7.84
N ARG A 143 4.36 3.89 7.23
CA ARG A 143 4.56 5.12 6.46
C ARG A 143 3.50 6.14 6.84
N ASP A 144 3.78 7.41 6.59
CA ASP A 144 2.72 8.43 6.60
C ASP A 144 1.78 8.18 5.42
N VAL A 145 0.47 8.14 5.69
CA VAL A 145 -0.62 7.88 4.72
C VAL A 145 -1.74 8.87 5.02
N GLY A 146 -2.53 9.25 4.02
CA GLY A 146 -3.76 10.03 4.26
C GLY A 146 -3.74 11.47 3.77
N GLU A 147 -2.66 11.94 3.17
CA GLU A 147 -2.59 13.28 2.58
C GLU A 147 -2.90 13.24 1.07
N ASP A 148 -3.70 14.21 0.61
CA ASP A 148 -4.04 14.38 -0.81
C ASP A 148 -3.06 15.36 -1.50
N ILE A 149 -3.24 15.56 -2.81
CA ILE A 149 -2.45 16.55 -3.54
C ILE A 149 -2.82 17.97 -3.09
N LEU A 150 -1.82 18.67 -2.56
CA LEU A 150 -1.89 20.07 -2.15
C LEU A 150 -2.49 20.96 -3.23
N GLU A 151 -3.31 21.94 -2.82
CA GLU A 151 -3.99 22.83 -3.76
C GLU A 151 -3.03 23.60 -4.67
N LYS A 152 -1.82 23.94 -4.19
CA LYS A 152 -0.75 24.61 -4.95
C LYS A 152 -0.22 23.76 -6.12
N SER A 153 -0.29 22.44 -6.02
CA SER A 153 0.32 21.51 -6.98
C SER A 153 -0.62 21.17 -8.15
N TRP A 154 -1.81 21.76 -8.21
CA TRP A 154 -2.72 21.56 -9.34
C TRP A 154 -2.41 22.49 -10.50
N ALA A 155 -2.15 21.92 -11.68
CA ALA A 155 -2.02 22.66 -12.91
C ALA A 155 -3.36 23.32 -13.29
N LYS A 156 -3.29 24.57 -13.76
CA LYS A 156 -4.45 25.31 -14.24
C LYS A 156 -5.05 24.60 -15.47
N GLY A 157 -6.39 24.53 -15.49
CA GLY A 157 -7.15 23.77 -16.50
C GLY A 157 -7.53 22.35 -16.09
N SER A 158 -7.15 21.93 -14.87
CA SER A 158 -7.57 20.64 -14.31
C SER A 158 -9.09 20.51 -14.22
N ASN A 159 -9.60 19.35 -14.64
CA ASN A 159 -11.00 18.97 -14.53
C ASN A 159 -11.38 18.65 -13.09
N ARG A 160 -12.49 19.22 -12.62
CA ARG A 160 -12.95 19.08 -11.22
C ARG A 160 -13.22 17.62 -10.81
N GLN A 161 -13.85 16.82 -11.68
CA GLN A 161 -14.18 15.43 -11.34
C GLN A 161 -12.90 14.62 -11.19
N ILE A 162 -12.02 14.66 -12.20
CA ILE A 162 -10.78 13.88 -12.20
C ILE A 162 -9.84 14.32 -11.08
N LYS A 163 -9.82 15.63 -10.76
CA LYS A 163 -9.10 16.17 -9.60
C LYS A 163 -9.60 15.56 -8.29
N ASN A 164 -10.91 15.42 -8.10
CA ASN A 164 -11.49 14.79 -6.92
C ASN A 164 -11.17 13.29 -6.86
N ASP A 165 -11.27 12.58 -7.99
CA ASP A 165 -10.96 11.16 -8.08
C ASP A 165 -9.48 10.90 -7.72
N LEU A 166 -8.56 11.74 -8.21
CA LEU A 166 -7.14 11.68 -7.86
C LEU A 166 -6.91 11.99 -6.38
N LYS A 167 -7.50 13.05 -5.83
CA LYS A 167 -7.38 13.37 -4.39
C LYS A 167 -7.81 12.19 -3.53
N GLN A 168 -8.94 11.57 -3.88
CA GLN A 168 -9.44 10.40 -3.18
C GLN A 168 -8.43 9.25 -3.25
N ALA A 169 -7.91 8.93 -4.44
CA ALA A 169 -6.93 7.86 -4.58
C ALA A 169 -5.63 8.14 -3.81
N PHE A 170 -5.05 9.34 -3.94
CA PHE A 170 -3.84 9.74 -3.21
C PHE A 170 -4.00 9.67 -1.69
N SER A 171 -5.19 9.97 -1.15
CA SER A 171 -5.45 9.87 0.29
C SER A 171 -5.35 8.45 0.86
N HIS A 172 -5.26 7.42 0.01
CA HIS A 172 -5.06 6.03 0.42
C HIS A 172 -3.63 5.51 0.21
N TYR A 173 -2.74 6.36 -0.29
CA TYR A 173 -1.36 6.02 -0.60
C TYR A 173 -0.37 6.68 0.36
N PRO A 174 0.90 6.21 0.36
CA PRO A 174 1.97 6.88 1.08
C PRO A 174 2.04 8.36 0.72
N LYS A 175 2.13 9.21 1.75
CA LYS A 175 2.22 10.68 1.63
C LYS A 175 3.35 11.10 0.69
N GLU A 176 4.49 10.42 0.78
CA GLU A 176 5.69 10.64 -0.05
C GLU A 176 5.38 10.64 -1.56
N TRP A 177 4.36 9.89 -2.01
CA TRP A 177 3.98 9.89 -3.43
C TRP A 177 3.34 11.21 -3.86
N SER A 178 2.57 11.86 -2.98
CA SER A 178 2.02 13.19 -3.26
C SER A 178 3.09 14.29 -3.21
N GLU A 179 4.14 14.09 -2.42
CA GLU A 179 5.26 15.03 -2.25
C GLU A 179 6.19 15.08 -3.47
N TYR A 180 6.13 14.10 -4.37
CA TYR A 180 6.76 14.21 -5.69
C TYR A 180 6.29 15.46 -6.46
N LEU A 181 5.14 16.03 -6.09
CA LEU A 181 4.59 17.26 -6.65
C LEU A 181 4.93 18.54 -5.85
N ASP A 182 5.91 18.51 -4.94
CA ASP A 182 6.21 19.71 -4.14
C ASP A 182 6.72 20.89 -4.96
N ASP A 183 7.47 20.59 -6.03
CA ASP A 183 8.00 21.52 -7.04
C ASP A 183 7.48 21.25 -8.47
N GLU A 184 6.49 20.36 -8.60
CA GLU A 184 5.84 19.99 -9.85
C GLU A 184 4.32 20.19 -9.80
N TYR A 185 3.64 19.96 -10.93
CA TYR A 185 2.21 20.18 -11.08
C TYR A 185 1.50 18.95 -11.63
N MET A 186 0.34 18.62 -11.05
CA MET A 186 -0.59 17.62 -11.57
C MET A 186 -1.71 18.28 -12.39
N LEU A 187 -1.88 17.86 -13.65
CA LEU A 187 -2.99 18.20 -14.52
C LEU A 187 -3.99 17.04 -14.53
N ALA A 188 -5.18 17.29 -13.97
CA ALA A 188 -6.30 16.36 -14.09
C ALA A 188 -7.03 16.56 -15.42
N GLY A 189 -6.72 15.76 -16.43
CA GLY A 189 -7.35 15.81 -17.74
C GLY A 189 -8.62 14.95 -17.82
N LYS A 190 -9.63 15.40 -18.59
CA LYS A 190 -10.78 14.56 -18.94
C LYS A 190 -10.74 14.21 -20.41
N ASP A 191 -10.79 12.91 -20.70
CA ASP A 191 -10.92 12.38 -22.06
C ASP A 191 -12.24 11.60 -22.19
N LYS A 192 -12.74 11.38 -23.40
CA LYS A 192 -14.01 10.66 -23.60
C LYS A 192 -13.83 9.15 -23.73
N ASP A 193 -12.64 8.69 -24.12
CA ASP A 193 -12.41 7.35 -24.62
C ASP A 193 -11.41 6.56 -23.75
N ARG A 194 -10.40 7.21 -23.16
CA ARG A 194 -9.31 6.50 -22.45
C ARG A 194 -8.73 7.21 -21.22
N GLY A 195 -8.00 6.46 -20.40
CA GLY A 195 -7.07 6.98 -19.40
C GLY A 195 -5.64 6.93 -19.89
N PHE A 196 -4.78 7.80 -19.35
CA PHE A 196 -3.32 7.72 -19.50
C PHE A 196 -2.59 8.71 -18.58
N TYR A 197 -1.34 8.40 -18.28
CA TYR A 197 -0.36 9.28 -17.65
C TYR A 197 0.69 9.79 -18.65
N MET A 198 1.18 11.03 -18.48
CA MET A 198 2.33 11.59 -19.18
C MET A 198 3.11 12.58 -18.30
N ARG A 199 4.44 12.60 -18.37
CA ARG A 199 5.30 13.60 -17.69
C ARG A 199 5.49 14.88 -18.50
N TRP A 200 4.38 15.47 -18.94
CA TRP A 200 4.33 16.84 -19.49
C TRP A 200 2.90 17.40 -19.42
N TYR A 201 2.71 18.67 -19.77
CA TYR A 201 1.37 19.25 -19.93
C TYR A 201 0.72 18.71 -21.22
N ALA A 202 -0.07 17.64 -21.09
CA ALA A 202 -0.60 16.88 -22.21
C ALA A 202 -2.02 17.34 -22.59
N THR A 203 -2.32 17.23 -23.87
CA THR A 203 -3.68 17.24 -24.43
C THR A 203 -4.32 15.85 -24.30
N PRO A 204 -5.64 15.69 -24.54
CA PRO A 204 -6.28 14.36 -24.51
C PRO A 204 -5.67 13.34 -25.50
N ASN A 205 -5.02 13.83 -26.56
CA ASN A 205 -4.32 12.99 -27.53
C ASN A 205 -2.88 12.61 -27.09
N GLY A 206 -2.44 13.03 -25.90
CA GLY A 206 -1.08 12.81 -25.41
C GLY A 206 -0.04 13.82 -25.91
N ASN A 207 -0.38 14.68 -26.88
CA ASN A 207 0.55 15.69 -27.41
C ASN A 207 0.71 16.88 -26.46
N THR A 208 1.85 17.58 -26.56
CA THR A 208 2.05 18.88 -25.91
C THR A 208 1.27 19.98 -26.65
N LYS A 209 0.66 20.91 -25.90
CA LYS A 209 0.04 22.10 -26.46
C LYS A 209 0.01 23.23 -25.45
N THR A 210 0.27 24.45 -25.92
CA THR A 210 0.07 25.67 -25.11
C THR A 210 -1.38 25.75 -24.64
N PRO A 211 -1.62 25.86 -23.32
CA PRO A 211 -2.96 25.77 -22.79
C PRO A 211 -3.84 26.92 -23.23
N THR A 212 -5.12 26.64 -23.42
CA THR A 212 -6.10 27.64 -23.88
C THR A 212 -6.37 28.72 -22.85
N TRP A 213 -6.02 28.53 -21.57
CA TRP A 213 -6.10 29.60 -20.57
C TRP A 213 -4.96 30.62 -20.72
N LEU A 214 -3.86 30.25 -21.38
CA LEU A 214 -2.68 31.10 -21.60
C LEU A 214 -2.78 31.86 -22.93
N VAL A 215 -3.25 31.18 -23.99
CA VAL A 215 -3.34 31.75 -25.35
C VAL A 215 -4.70 31.58 -26.01
N ARG A 216 -5.02 32.50 -26.93
CA ARG A 216 -6.13 32.38 -27.90
C ARG A 216 -5.56 32.55 -29.32
N GLY A 217 -5.40 31.44 -30.03
CA GLY A 217 -4.63 31.42 -31.27
C GLY A 217 -3.17 31.79 -30.99
N ASN A 218 -2.62 32.75 -31.73
CA ASN A 218 -1.22 33.19 -31.58
C ASN A 218 -1.06 34.41 -30.66
N ARG A 219 -2.06 34.71 -29.81
CA ARG A 219 -2.04 35.86 -28.89
C ARG A 219 -2.23 35.39 -27.44
N LEU A 220 -1.58 36.08 -26.51
CA LEU A 220 -1.85 35.91 -25.08
C LEU A 220 -3.31 36.24 -24.78
N ARG A 221 -3.91 35.51 -23.83
CA ARG A 221 -5.23 35.87 -23.32
C ARG A 221 -5.17 37.17 -22.52
N GLU A 222 -6.29 37.86 -22.49
CA GLU A 222 -6.49 39.02 -21.62
C GLU A 222 -6.21 38.63 -20.15
N GLY A 223 -5.42 39.45 -19.46
CA GLY A 223 -4.98 39.21 -18.08
C GLY A 223 -3.80 38.24 -17.92
N VAL A 224 -3.27 37.69 -19.01
CA VAL A 224 -2.04 36.87 -18.98
C VAL A 224 -0.83 37.74 -19.30
N THR A 225 0.19 37.71 -18.42
CA THR A 225 1.45 38.43 -18.63
C THR A 225 2.44 37.61 -19.46
N MET A 226 3.42 38.28 -20.06
CA MET A 226 4.51 37.59 -20.75
C MET A 226 5.34 36.73 -19.78
N ASP A 227 5.51 37.18 -18.54
CA ASP A 227 6.21 36.40 -17.51
C ASP A 227 5.50 35.08 -17.19
N GLN A 228 4.16 35.09 -17.12
CA GLN A 228 3.39 33.85 -16.95
C GLN A 228 3.55 32.90 -18.13
N TYR A 229 3.62 33.44 -19.36
CA TYR A 229 3.84 32.64 -20.57
C TYR A 229 5.24 32.01 -20.58
N ASN A 230 6.26 32.82 -20.31
CA ASN A 230 7.65 32.38 -20.26
C ASN A 230 7.86 31.35 -19.15
N LYS A 231 7.31 31.61 -17.95
CA LYS A 231 7.36 30.68 -16.82
C LYS A 231 6.71 29.34 -17.15
N PHE A 232 5.54 29.34 -17.80
CA PHE A 232 4.92 28.08 -18.25
C PHE A 232 5.83 27.31 -19.21
N GLY A 233 6.45 28.00 -20.17
CA GLY A 233 7.39 27.40 -21.11
C GLY A 233 8.62 26.81 -20.42
N GLU A 234 9.18 27.53 -19.45
CA GLU A 234 10.31 27.09 -18.62
C GLU A 234 9.94 25.87 -17.76
N ASP A 235 8.82 25.94 -17.02
CA ASP A 235 8.36 24.84 -16.18
C ASP A 235 8.03 23.59 -17.02
N LEU A 236 7.50 23.77 -18.24
CA LEU A 236 7.29 22.68 -19.20
C LEU A 236 8.61 22.07 -19.69
N HIS A 237 9.58 22.91 -20.06
CA HIS A 237 10.91 22.45 -20.47
C HIS A 237 11.63 21.68 -19.36
N ASN A 238 11.45 22.14 -18.11
CA ASN A 238 12.03 21.54 -16.92
C ASN A 238 11.25 20.31 -16.40
N GLY A 239 10.25 19.82 -17.15
CA GLY A 239 9.55 18.57 -16.82
C GLY A 239 8.61 18.64 -15.62
N LYS A 240 8.18 19.84 -15.21
CA LYS A 240 7.39 20.04 -13.98
C LYS A 240 5.90 19.72 -14.10
N TYR A 241 5.46 19.09 -15.19
CA TYR A 241 4.04 18.80 -15.40
C TYR A 241 3.82 17.30 -15.51
N ASN A 242 2.83 16.83 -14.76
CA ASN A 242 2.32 15.47 -14.74
C ASN A 242 0.87 15.52 -15.20
N SER A 243 0.50 14.81 -16.25
CA SER A 243 -0.88 14.78 -16.73
C SER A 243 -1.47 13.41 -16.50
N VAL A 244 -2.58 13.35 -15.77
CA VAL A 244 -3.41 12.16 -15.66
C VAL A 244 -4.75 12.44 -16.34
N TYR A 245 -5.05 11.67 -17.38
CA TYR A 245 -6.33 11.70 -18.05
C TYR A 245 -7.20 10.53 -17.61
N SER A 246 -8.49 10.78 -17.46
CA SER A 246 -9.49 9.75 -17.21
C SER A 246 -10.82 10.10 -17.86
N THR A 247 -11.63 9.08 -18.12
CA THR A 247 -13.01 9.26 -18.57
C THR A 247 -13.93 9.80 -17.48
N GLY A 248 -13.55 9.62 -16.21
CA GLY A 248 -14.38 9.88 -15.04
C GLY A 248 -15.58 8.92 -14.92
N LYS A 249 -15.60 7.84 -15.72
CA LYS A 249 -16.62 6.79 -15.66
C LYS A 249 -16.09 5.53 -14.97
N ARG A 250 -14.84 5.17 -15.28
CA ARG A 250 -14.16 4.02 -14.66
C ARG A 250 -13.42 4.50 -13.42
N LYS A 251 -13.83 3.99 -12.26
CA LYS A 251 -13.21 4.32 -10.97
C LYS A 251 -11.76 3.86 -10.88
N THR A 252 -11.42 2.76 -11.57
CA THR A 252 -10.10 2.15 -11.55
C THR A 252 -9.00 2.98 -12.22
N THR A 253 -9.35 3.80 -13.22
CA THR A 253 -8.35 4.49 -14.06
C THR A 253 -7.36 5.33 -13.25
N VAL A 254 -7.82 6.12 -12.28
CA VAL A 254 -6.89 6.96 -11.50
C VAL A 254 -5.92 6.13 -10.65
N TRP A 255 -6.33 4.96 -10.17
CA TRP A 255 -5.48 4.05 -9.41
C TRP A 255 -4.36 3.47 -10.29
N HIS A 256 -4.71 3.13 -11.53
CA HIS A 256 -3.78 2.68 -12.55
C HIS A 256 -2.74 3.76 -12.90
N GLU A 257 -3.20 4.96 -13.25
CA GLU A 257 -2.32 6.05 -13.70
C GLU A 257 -1.37 6.54 -12.58
N ILE A 258 -1.79 6.45 -11.31
CA ILE A 258 -0.91 6.75 -10.18
C ILE A 258 0.28 5.79 -10.14
N GLY A 259 0.12 4.51 -10.53
CA GLY A 259 1.24 3.58 -10.62
C GLY A 259 2.32 4.05 -11.59
N HIS A 260 1.93 4.50 -12.79
CA HIS A 260 2.88 5.08 -13.75
C HIS A 260 3.52 6.36 -13.23
N PHE A 261 2.75 7.23 -12.59
CA PHE A 261 3.27 8.44 -11.96
C PHE A 261 4.34 8.11 -10.91
N VAL A 262 4.11 7.11 -10.05
CA VAL A 262 5.07 6.69 -9.02
C VAL A 262 6.33 6.12 -9.65
N GLU A 263 6.22 5.22 -10.63
CA GLU A 263 7.39 4.65 -11.32
C GLU A 263 8.22 5.71 -12.07
N GLU A 264 7.57 6.77 -12.54
CA GLU A 264 8.24 7.87 -13.21
C GLU A 264 9.08 8.71 -12.23
N HIS A 265 8.66 8.84 -10.97
CA HIS A 265 9.37 9.62 -9.93
C HIS A 265 10.29 8.76 -9.06
N ASN A 266 9.99 7.48 -8.90
CA ASN A 266 10.78 6.52 -8.15
C ASN A 266 11.40 5.48 -9.09
N LYS A 267 12.63 5.77 -9.54
CA LYS A 267 13.37 4.88 -10.45
C LYS A 267 13.75 3.55 -9.81
N ASP A 268 13.80 3.46 -8.48
CA ASP A 268 14.03 2.17 -7.79
C ASP A 268 12.79 1.28 -7.86
N THR A 269 11.59 1.87 -7.73
CA THR A 269 10.32 1.15 -7.93
C THR A 269 10.18 0.66 -9.36
N LEU A 270 10.45 1.50 -10.36
CA LEU A 270 10.46 1.10 -11.78
C LEU A 270 11.49 -0.01 -12.05
N ARG A 271 12.68 0.08 -11.44
CA ARG A 271 13.72 -0.96 -11.54
C ARG A 271 13.20 -2.30 -11.01
N ILE A 272 12.61 -2.33 -9.82
CA ILE A 272 12.04 -3.55 -9.22
C ILE A 272 10.95 -4.14 -10.12
N SER A 273 10.05 -3.32 -10.66
CA SER A 273 9.01 -3.75 -11.59
C SER A 273 9.58 -4.42 -12.85
N LYS A 274 10.58 -3.78 -13.49
CA LYS A 274 11.23 -4.34 -14.68
C LYS A 274 12.03 -5.61 -14.39
N GLU A 275 12.74 -5.65 -13.27
CA GLU A 275 13.45 -6.85 -12.81
C GLU A 275 12.47 -8.00 -12.52
N PHE A 276 11.30 -7.71 -11.95
CA PHE A 276 10.27 -8.72 -11.70
C PHE A 276 9.79 -9.39 -12.99
N VAL A 277 9.42 -8.59 -14.00
CA VAL A 277 9.02 -9.11 -15.31
C VAL A 277 10.15 -9.91 -15.93
N SER A 278 11.35 -9.32 -16.03
CA SER A 278 12.51 -9.99 -16.63
C SER A 278 12.88 -11.32 -15.95
N ARG A 279 12.73 -11.41 -14.63
CA ARG A 279 13.02 -12.63 -13.86
C ARG A 279 11.98 -13.71 -14.15
N ARG A 280 10.70 -13.34 -14.20
CA ARG A 280 9.60 -14.29 -14.41
C ARG A 280 9.50 -14.79 -15.85
N THR A 281 9.76 -13.92 -16.82
CA THR A 281 9.62 -14.24 -18.25
C THR A 281 10.92 -14.75 -18.89
N LYS A 282 11.84 -15.30 -18.08
CA LYS A 282 13.17 -15.69 -18.57
C LYS A 282 13.06 -16.79 -19.62
N GLY A 283 13.47 -16.48 -20.86
CA GLY A 283 13.43 -17.40 -21.98
C GLY A 283 12.10 -17.42 -22.74
N GLU A 284 11.15 -16.58 -22.36
CA GLU A 284 9.94 -16.35 -23.15
C GLU A 284 10.22 -15.55 -24.41
N ARG A 285 9.30 -15.63 -25.37
CA ARG A 285 9.29 -14.79 -26.58
C ARG A 285 8.13 -13.82 -26.49
N GLU A 286 8.36 -12.62 -27.00
CA GLU A 286 7.31 -11.62 -27.14
C GLU A 286 6.17 -12.13 -28.02
N VAL A 287 4.94 -11.83 -27.59
CA VAL A 287 3.71 -12.09 -28.32
C VAL A 287 2.92 -10.78 -28.43
N ARG A 288 2.12 -10.63 -29.47
CA ARG A 288 1.36 -9.40 -29.66
C ARG A 288 0.13 -9.38 -28.79
N LEU A 289 -0.15 -8.24 -28.14
CA LEU A 289 -1.34 -8.07 -27.32
C LEU A 289 -2.63 -8.15 -28.15
N ASN A 290 -2.62 -7.77 -29.42
CA ASN A 290 -3.79 -7.90 -30.30
C ASN A 290 -4.11 -9.36 -30.67
N GLU A 291 -3.15 -10.28 -30.58
CA GLU A 291 -3.38 -11.72 -30.76
C GLU A 291 -4.03 -12.35 -29.51
N ILE A 292 -3.67 -11.86 -28.32
CA ILE A 292 -4.25 -12.30 -27.04
C ILE A 292 -5.62 -11.66 -26.81
N PHE A 293 -5.75 -10.37 -27.14
CA PHE A 293 -6.91 -9.53 -26.89
C PHE A 293 -7.48 -8.94 -28.19
N PRO A 294 -8.01 -9.77 -29.11
CA PRO A 294 -8.56 -9.29 -30.38
C PRO A 294 -9.71 -8.29 -30.14
N GLY A 295 -9.66 -7.16 -30.85
CA GLY A 295 -10.69 -6.11 -30.78
C GLY A 295 -10.52 -5.08 -29.65
N PHE A 296 -9.48 -5.19 -28.82
CA PHE A 296 -9.23 -4.25 -27.71
C PHE A 296 -8.42 -2.99 -28.10
N GLY A 297 -8.10 -2.83 -29.40
CA GLY A 297 -7.45 -1.63 -29.91
C GLY A 297 -5.93 -1.56 -29.72
N TYR A 298 -5.29 -2.66 -29.33
CA TYR A 298 -3.83 -2.78 -29.32
C TYR A 298 -3.24 -2.72 -30.74
N LYS A 299 -2.09 -2.06 -30.87
CA LYS A 299 -1.35 -1.93 -32.12
C LYS A 299 -0.51 -3.18 -32.39
N ASP A 300 -0.09 -3.38 -33.64
CA ASP A 300 0.74 -4.52 -34.03
C ASP A 300 2.14 -4.55 -33.38
N ASN A 301 2.58 -3.41 -32.82
CA ASN A 301 3.82 -3.27 -32.07
C ASN A 301 3.62 -3.28 -30.55
N ASP A 302 2.38 -3.37 -30.05
CA ASP A 302 2.12 -3.60 -28.63
C ASP A 302 2.39 -5.08 -28.31
N VAL A 303 3.61 -5.37 -27.85
CA VAL A 303 4.07 -6.72 -27.51
C VAL A 303 4.17 -6.92 -26.01
N THR A 304 4.03 -8.17 -25.57
CA THR A 304 4.14 -8.57 -24.17
C THR A 304 4.92 -9.88 -24.01
N LEU A 305 5.60 -10.02 -22.88
CA LEU A 305 6.06 -11.30 -22.37
C LEU A 305 4.97 -11.87 -21.47
N LYS A 306 4.24 -12.86 -21.98
CA LYS A 306 2.90 -13.22 -21.49
C LYS A 306 2.93 -13.75 -20.05
N ASP A 307 3.84 -14.68 -19.75
CA ASP A 307 3.87 -15.48 -18.52
C ASP A 307 2.46 -16.01 -18.13
N ASP A 308 2.29 -16.43 -16.88
CA ASP A 308 1.02 -16.76 -16.24
C ASP A 308 0.51 -15.65 -15.31
N PHE A 309 0.88 -14.39 -15.57
CA PHE A 309 0.36 -13.22 -14.85
C PHE A 309 -1.17 -13.20 -14.82
N ILE A 310 -1.74 -12.46 -13.87
CA ILE A 310 -3.21 -12.22 -13.81
C ILE A 310 -3.74 -11.49 -15.05
N SER A 311 -2.87 -10.77 -15.76
CA SER A 311 -3.10 -10.31 -17.12
C SER A 311 -1.78 -10.28 -17.89
N PRO A 312 -1.75 -10.82 -19.13
CA PRO A 312 -0.64 -10.60 -20.06
C PRO A 312 -0.26 -9.14 -20.27
N TYR A 313 -1.14 -8.17 -19.95
CA TYR A 313 -0.80 -6.76 -20.03
C TYR A 313 0.35 -6.36 -19.07
N ILE A 314 0.54 -7.06 -17.95
CA ILE A 314 1.63 -6.81 -16.99
C ILE A 314 3.01 -6.96 -17.64
N GLY A 315 3.16 -7.90 -18.56
CA GLY A 315 4.42 -8.15 -19.28
C GLY A 315 4.67 -7.23 -20.47
N LYS A 316 3.81 -6.23 -20.70
CA LYS A 316 3.96 -5.29 -21.82
C LYS A 316 5.28 -4.53 -21.72
N GLN A 317 6.02 -4.48 -22.81
CA GLN A 317 7.37 -3.92 -22.84
C GLN A 317 7.36 -2.42 -23.14
N TYR A 318 8.01 -1.65 -22.27
CA TYR A 318 8.29 -0.23 -22.48
C TYR A 318 9.74 0.09 -22.09
N SER A 319 10.34 1.09 -22.76
CA SER A 319 11.70 1.56 -22.45
C SER A 319 11.80 2.18 -21.06
N ASP A 320 10.76 2.88 -20.62
CA ASP A 320 10.77 3.87 -19.54
C ASP A 320 9.60 3.71 -18.56
N ALA A 321 8.69 2.75 -18.79
CA ALA A 321 7.57 2.45 -17.90
C ALA A 321 7.40 0.93 -17.67
N SER A 322 6.44 0.55 -16.85
CA SER A 322 5.95 -0.82 -16.72
C SER A 322 4.45 -0.83 -16.40
N GLU A 323 3.79 -1.98 -16.54
CA GLU A 323 2.40 -2.19 -16.11
C GLU A 323 2.28 -2.89 -14.75
N VAL A 324 3.43 -3.10 -14.08
CA VAL A 324 3.50 -3.92 -12.86
C VAL A 324 2.83 -3.19 -11.71
N LEU A 325 3.26 -1.97 -11.40
CA LEU A 325 2.66 -1.21 -10.30
C LEU A 325 1.24 -0.75 -10.65
N SER A 326 1.01 -0.26 -11.87
CA SER A 326 -0.30 0.27 -12.29
C SER A 326 -1.43 -0.76 -12.15
N ILE A 327 -1.27 -1.95 -12.75
CA ILE A 327 -2.25 -3.04 -12.64
C ILE A 327 -2.34 -3.57 -11.21
N GLY A 328 -1.23 -3.51 -10.46
CA GLY A 328 -1.16 -4.00 -9.09
C GLY A 328 -2.02 -3.16 -8.16
N LEU A 329 -1.85 -1.85 -8.24
CA LEU A 329 -2.61 -0.86 -7.49
C LEU A 329 -4.10 -0.91 -7.85
N GLU A 330 -4.42 -0.94 -9.13
CA GLU A 330 -5.80 -1.13 -9.62
C GLU A 330 -6.42 -2.40 -9.01
N SER A 331 -5.70 -3.52 -9.05
CA SER A 331 -6.22 -4.82 -8.59
C SER A 331 -6.31 -4.96 -7.06
N ILE A 332 -5.64 -4.09 -6.29
CA ILE A 332 -5.75 -4.09 -4.83
C ILE A 332 -6.91 -3.20 -4.35
N PHE A 333 -7.01 -1.99 -4.89
CA PHE A 333 -7.92 -0.97 -4.38
C PHE A 333 -9.27 -0.93 -5.11
N GLU A 334 -9.33 -1.41 -6.35
CA GLU A 334 -10.53 -1.53 -7.17
C GLU A 334 -10.56 -2.91 -7.89
N PRO A 335 -10.52 -4.04 -7.15
CA PRO A 335 -10.32 -5.38 -7.73
C PRO A 335 -11.42 -5.82 -8.70
N GLY A 336 -12.66 -5.34 -8.54
CA GLY A 336 -13.80 -5.71 -9.37
C GLY A 336 -13.93 -7.23 -9.58
N GLU A 337 -14.14 -7.63 -10.84
CA GLU A 337 -14.16 -9.03 -11.27
C GLU A 337 -12.75 -9.62 -11.46
N GLY A 338 -11.70 -8.81 -11.37
CA GLY A 338 -10.32 -9.16 -11.67
C GLY A 338 -9.82 -8.54 -12.98
N GLN A 339 -8.63 -8.98 -13.40
CA GLN A 339 -7.97 -8.53 -14.62
C GLN A 339 -8.22 -9.51 -15.77
N LEU A 340 -8.38 -8.99 -16.99
CA LEU A 340 -8.57 -9.83 -18.17
C LEU A 340 -7.29 -10.62 -18.46
N LYS A 341 -7.34 -11.94 -18.25
CA LYS A 341 -6.20 -12.85 -18.48
C LYS A 341 -6.18 -13.42 -19.89
N SER A 342 -7.35 -13.75 -20.43
CA SER A 342 -7.46 -14.30 -21.79
C SER A 342 -8.86 -14.14 -22.37
N ILE A 343 -8.93 -14.21 -23.70
CA ILE A 343 -10.19 -14.27 -24.45
C ILE A 343 -10.24 -15.62 -25.15
N SER A 344 -11.26 -16.41 -24.84
CA SER A 344 -11.56 -17.66 -25.54
C SER A 344 -12.95 -17.55 -26.18
N LYS A 345 -13.87 -18.46 -25.87
CA LYS A 345 -15.31 -18.24 -26.14
C LYS A 345 -15.91 -17.17 -25.25
N GLU A 346 -15.34 -17.00 -24.05
CA GLU A 346 -15.75 -16.03 -23.03
C GLU A 346 -14.53 -15.26 -22.51
N TYR A 347 -14.77 -14.14 -21.84
CA TYR A 347 -13.75 -13.36 -21.14
C TYR A 347 -13.37 -14.04 -19.83
N ASN A 348 -12.08 -14.29 -19.63
CA ASN A 348 -11.56 -14.88 -18.41
C ASN A 348 -10.89 -13.80 -17.55
N PHE A 349 -11.48 -13.52 -16.38
CA PHE A 349 -10.97 -12.56 -15.41
C PHE A 349 -10.37 -13.28 -14.20
N VAL A 350 -9.22 -12.78 -13.74
CA VAL A 350 -8.43 -13.39 -12.65
C VAL A 350 -8.08 -12.32 -11.62
N LYS A 351 -8.23 -12.64 -10.33
CA LYS A 351 -7.91 -11.70 -9.25
C LYS A 351 -6.42 -11.71 -8.93
N ILE A 352 -5.90 -10.60 -8.41
CA ILE A 352 -4.49 -10.51 -7.99
C ILE A 352 -4.07 -11.60 -7.00
N THR A 353 -5.01 -12.09 -6.19
CA THR A 353 -4.75 -13.15 -5.20
C THR A 353 -4.47 -14.53 -5.81
N GLU A 354 -4.69 -14.71 -7.11
CA GLU A 354 -4.33 -15.92 -7.84
C GLU A 354 -2.86 -15.93 -8.29
N ASP A 355 -2.17 -14.78 -8.25
CA ASP A 355 -0.73 -14.67 -8.43
C ASP A 355 -0.11 -14.14 -7.12
N GLU A 356 0.18 -15.05 -6.18
CA GLU A 356 0.66 -14.67 -4.85
C GLU A 356 2.02 -13.94 -4.89
N GLU A 357 2.86 -14.26 -5.86
CA GLU A 357 4.16 -13.62 -6.00
C GLU A 357 3.99 -12.16 -6.43
N TYR A 358 3.19 -11.91 -7.46
CA TYR A 358 2.84 -10.56 -7.91
C TYR A 358 2.09 -9.78 -6.83
N PHE A 359 1.10 -10.39 -6.17
CA PHE A 359 0.36 -9.74 -5.09
C PHE A 359 1.29 -9.23 -3.99
N ASN A 360 2.19 -10.09 -3.51
CA ASN A 360 3.14 -9.73 -2.46
C ASN A 360 4.21 -8.74 -2.95
N LEU A 361 4.59 -8.76 -4.22
CA LEU A 361 5.45 -7.70 -4.79
C LEU A 361 4.81 -6.32 -4.62
N ILE A 362 3.54 -6.17 -5.00
CA ILE A 362 2.85 -4.88 -4.95
C ILE A 362 2.70 -4.39 -3.51
N LEU A 363 2.39 -5.29 -2.56
CA LEU A 363 2.35 -4.93 -1.14
C LEU A 363 3.73 -4.49 -0.60
N GLY A 364 4.80 -5.14 -1.06
CA GLY A 364 6.17 -4.72 -0.73
C GLY A 364 6.51 -3.34 -1.28
N ILE A 365 6.11 -3.04 -2.53
CA ILE A 365 6.26 -1.72 -3.14
C ILE A 365 5.45 -0.67 -2.39
N LEU A 366 4.21 -0.94 -1.97
CA LEU A 366 3.42 -0.01 -1.16
C LEU A 366 4.13 0.37 0.16
N LEU A 367 4.89 -0.56 0.75
CA LEU A 367 5.66 -0.30 1.96
C LEU A 367 6.98 0.44 1.72
N LYS A 368 7.64 0.28 0.56
CA LYS A 368 9.04 0.75 0.39
C LYS A 368 9.34 1.53 -0.88
N GLY A 369 8.41 1.57 -1.81
CA GLY A 369 8.55 2.20 -3.12
C GLY A 369 7.80 3.48 -3.30
#